data_AF-A0A0A1F733-F1
#
_entry.id   AF-A0A0A1F733-F1
#
_cell.length_a   1.000
_cell.length_b   1.000
_cell.length_c   1.000
_cell.angle_alpha   90.00
_cell.angle_beta   90.00
_cell.angle_gamma   90.00
#
_symmetry.space_group_name_H-M   'P 1'
#
loop_
_entity.id
_entity.type
_entity.pdbx_description
1 polymer ?
#
loop_
_entity_poly.entity_id
_entity_poly.type
_entity_poly.pdbx_seq_one_letter_code
_entity_poly.pdbx_strand_id
1 'polypeptide(L)' 'MNGIFGRPAAATKDYNYSTAMKNSGIVWSDKNLAAFIRSPNDVVPGTKMRFWGIGDEKQIADLLAYLHTFQ' A
#
# COMPACT_ATOMS: atom_id res chain seq x y z
N MET A 1 4.68 -10.47 10.19
CA MET A 1 4.76 -9.25 9.35
C MET A 1 4.81 -9.61 7.87
N ASN A 2 4.15 -10.70 7.46
CA ASN A 2 4.31 -11.30 6.13
C ASN A 2 2.96 -11.36 5.41
N GLY A 3 2.97 -11.51 4.08
CA GLY A 3 1.76 -11.69 3.28
C GLY A 3 0.94 -10.40 3.09
N ILE A 4 1.56 -9.35 2.53
CA ILE A 4 0.80 -8.16 2.11
C ILE A 4 -0.03 -8.43 0.85
N PHE A 5 0.51 -9.20 -0.11
CA PHE A 5 -0.17 -9.47 -1.38
C PHE A 5 -1.44 -10.30 -1.18
N GLY A 6 -2.52 -9.89 -1.84
CA GLY A 6 -3.86 -10.47 -1.70
C GLY A 6 -4.63 -10.05 -0.44
N ARG A 7 -3.99 -9.34 0.50
CA ARG A 7 -4.64 -8.90 1.73
C ARG A 7 -5.50 -7.65 1.48
N PRO A 8 -6.73 -7.58 2.04
CA PRO A 8 -7.49 -6.33 2.06
C PRO A 8 -6.73 -5.23 2.81
N ALA A 9 -6.83 -4.00 2.32
CA ALA A 9 -6.34 -2.83 3.02
C ALA A 9 -7.04 -2.68 4.38
N ALA A 10 -6.32 -2.13 5.36
CA ALA A 10 -6.79 -1.97 6.74
C ALA A 10 -7.26 -3.25 7.46
N ALA A 11 -6.77 -4.44 7.05
CA ALA A 11 -7.22 -5.72 7.62
C ALA A 11 -6.58 -6.11 8.96
N THR A 12 -5.44 -5.51 9.34
CA THR A 12 -4.78 -5.89 10.60
C THR A 12 -5.50 -5.24 11.78
N LYS A 13 -5.71 -6.01 12.85
CA LYS A 13 -6.50 -5.56 14.01
C LYS A 13 -5.68 -4.72 15.00
N ASP A 14 -4.37 -4.76 14.88
CA ASP A 14 -3.38 -4.12 15.75
C ASP A 14 -3.04 -2.67 15.36
N TYR A 15 -3.57 -2.17 14.24
CA TYR A 15 -3.29 -0.83 13.76
C TYR A 15 -4.55 0.01 13.54
N ASN A 16 -4.53 1.26 14.03
CA ASN A 16 -5.66 2.18 13.87
C ASN A 16 -5.57 2.98 12.55
N TYR A 17 -6.04 2.34 11.48
CA TYR A 17 -6.11 2.94 10.13
C TYR A 17 -6.98 4.20 10.07
N SER A 18 -6.74 5.04 9.05
CA SER A 18 -7.65 6.14 8.72
C SER A 18 -9.01 5.62 8.25
N THR A 19 -10.07 6.41 8.45
CA THR A 19 -11.41 6.08 7.92
C THR A 19 -11.36 5.88 6.40
N ALA A 20 -10.59 6.70 5.68
CA ALA A 20 -10.40 6.56 4.24
C ALA A 20 -9.80 5.21 3.85
N MET A 21 -8.75 4.75 4.55
CA MET A 21 -8.12 3.47 4.25
C MET A 21 -9.05 2.29 4.56
N LYS A 22 -9.80 2.35 5.68
CA LYS A 22 -10.83 1.35 6.02
C LYS A 22 -11.91 1.23 4.95
N ASN A 23 -12.29 2.35 4.33
CA ASN A 23 -13.34 2.40 3.32
C ASN A 23 -12.82 2.27 1.87
N SER A 24 -11.51 2.09 1.68
CA SER A 24 -10.90 2.12 0.34
C SER A 24 -11.31 0.94 -0.56
N GLY A 25 -11.70 -0.19 0.02
CA GLY A 25 -11.99 -1.43 -0.72
C GLY A 25 -10.78 -2.04 -1.43
N ILE A 26 -9.58 -1.52 -1.20
CA ILE A 26 -8.37 -1.97 -1.89
C ILE A 26 -7.98 -3.37 -1.40
N VAL A 27 -7.62 -4.23 -2.34
CA VAL A 27 -6.84 -5.45 -2.09
C VAL A 27 -5.42 -5.20 -2.59
N TRP A 28 -4.42 -5.51 -1.79
CA TRP A 28 -3.02 -5.28 -2.15
C TRP A 28 -2.56 -6.26 -3.23
N SER A 29 -2.61 -5.82 -4.47
CA SER A 29 -1.94 -6.42 -5.62
C SER A 29 -0.71 -5.60 -6.00
N ASP A 30 0.16 -6.13 -6.85
CA ASP A 30 1.30 -5.37 -7.41
C ASP A 30 0.86 -4.02 -7.98
N LYS A 31 -0.20 -4.02 -8.77
CA LYS A 31 -0.76 -2.80 -9.38
C LYS A 31 -1.23 -1.80 -8.32
N ASN A 32 -2.02 -2.24 -7.36
CA ASN A 32 -2.60 -1.34 -6.36
C ASN A 32 -1.53 -0.83 -5.39
N LEU A 33 -0.57 -1.68 -5.02
CA LEU A 33 0.53 -1.32 -4.15
C LEU A 33 1.52 -0.38 -4.86
N ALA A 34 1.84 -0.61 -6.13
CA ALA A 34 2.62 0.31 -6.95
C ALA A 34 1.97 1.70 -7.01
N ALA A 35 0.68 1.77 -7.33
CA ALA A 35 -0.05 3.03 -7.40
C ALA A 35 -0.04 3.75 -6.04
N PHE A 36 -0.28 3.02 -4.95
CA PHE A 36 -0.30 3.58 -3.61
C PHE A 36 1.08 4.06 -3.15
N ILE A 37 2.16 3.33 -3.47
CA ILE A 37 3.55 3.76 -3.19
C ILE A 37 3.93 4.97 -4.04
N ARG A 38 3.43 5.06 -5.28
CA ARG A 38 3.70 6.21 -6.15
C ARG A 38 3.09 7.49 -5.60
N SER A 39 1.84 7.44 -5.14
CA SER A 39 1.17 8.58 -4.51
C SER A 39 0.05 8.12 -3.56
N PRO A 40 0.33 7.99 -2.26
CA PRO A 40 -0.64 7.46 -1.30
C PRO A 40 -1.91 8.32 -1.19
N ASN A 41 -1.75 9.65 -1.23
CA ASN A 41 -2.86 10.57 -1.05
C ASN A 41 -3.75 10.66 -2.30
N ASP A 42 -3.23 10.38 -3.50
CA ASP A 42 -4.04 10.33 -4.71
C ASP A 42 -4.87 9.05 -4.77
N VAL A 43 -4.32 7.93 -4.29
CA VAL A 43 -5.01 6.63 -4.28
C VAL A 43 -5.99 6.51 -3.12
N VAL A 44 -5.63 7.00 -1.93
CA VAL A 44 -6.51 7.03 -0.75
C VAL A 44 -6.47 8.42 -0.13
N PRO A 45 -7.29 9.36 -0.63
CA PRO A 45 -7.39 10.70 -0.06
C PRO A 45 -7.77 10.65 1.42
N GLY A 46 -6.98 11.32 2.27
CA GLY A 46 -7.17 11.25 3.73
C GLY A 46 -6.56 10.01 4.39
N THR A 47 -5.66 9.31 3.70
CA THR A 47 -4.76 8.34 4.34
C THR A 47 -3.90 9.03 5.41
N LYS A 48 -3.63 8.32 6.51
CA LYS A 48 -2.70 8.80 7.56
C LYS A 48 -1.23 8.57 7.17
N MET A 49 -0.97 7.92 6.04
CA MET A 49 0.38 7.64 5.57
C MET A 49 1.05 8.95 5.12
N ARG A 50 2.01 9.44 5.92
CA ARG A 50 2.83 10.61 5.58
C ARG A 50 4.02 10.17 4.72
N PHE A 51 3.73 9.88 3.46
CA PHE A 51 4.72 9.51 2.47
C PHE A 51 4.45 10.26 1.17
N TRP A 52 5.47 10.94 0.64
CA TRP A 52 5.38 11.76 -0.57
C TRP A 52 5.28 10.94 -1.85
N GLY A 53 5.63 9.65 -1.78
CA GLY A 53 5.61 8.74 -2.91
C GLY A 53 6.99 8.52 -3.53
N ILE A 54 7.04 7.58 -4.48
CA ILE A 54 8.22 7.29 -5.31
C ILE A 54 7.84 7.58 -6.76
N GLY A 55 8.53 8.51 -7.42
CA GLY A 55 8.29 8.83 -8.83
C GLY A 55 8.96 7.86 -9.81
N ASP A 56 10.08 7.28 -9.40
CA ASP A 56 10.90 6.35 -10.20
C ASP A 56 10.24 4.96 -10.26
N GLU A 57 9.93 4.51 -11.48
CA GLU A 57 9.23 3.24 -11.69
C GLU A 57 10.10 2.03 -11.37
N LYS A 58 11.41 2.12 -11.61
CA LYS A 58 12.34 1.03 -11.29
C LYS A 58 12.45 0.84 -9.78
N GLN A 59 12.50 1.93 -9.00
CA GLN A 59 12.51 1.85 -7.54
C GLN A 59 11.22 1.23 -6.99
N ILE A 60 10.06 1.54 -7.57
CA ILE A 60 8.80 0.87 -7.19
C ILE A 60 8.88 -0.63 -7.52
N ALA A 61 9.33 -0.99 -8.72
CA ALA A 61 9.44 -2.40 -9.13
C ALA A 61 10.41 -3.18 -8.23
N ASP A 62 11.57 -2.61 -7.93
CA ASP A 62 12.58 -3.20 -7.04
C ASP A 62 12.02 -3.38 -5.61
N LEU A 63 11.25 -2.40 -5.11
CA LEU A 63 10.58 -2.49 -3.80
C LEU A 63 9.51 -3.59 -3.79
N LEU A 64 8.69 -3.70 -4.85
CA LEU A 64 7.69 -4.76 -4.95
C LEU A 64 8.35 -6.14 -4.98
N ALA A 65 9.42 -6.30 -5.77
CA ALA A 65 10.19 -7.53 -5.83
C ALA A 65 10.76 -7.92 -4.45
N TYR A 66 11.27 -6.94 -3.70
CA TYR A 66 11.71 -7.17 -2.32
C TYR A 66 10.56 -7.57 -1.39
N LEU A 67 9.39 -6.92 -1.47
CA LEU A 67 8.24 -7.30 -0.63
C LEU A 67 7.73 -8.71 -0.92
N HIS A 68 7.85 -9.20 -2.17
CA HIS A 68 7.51 -10.57 -2.53
C HIS A 68 8.38 -11.61 -1.84
N THR A 69 9.56 -11.26 -1.31
CA THR A 69 10.40 -12.19 -0.56
C THR A 69 9.90 -12.43 0.86
N PHE A 70 8.89 -11.69 1.35
CA PHE A 70 8.34 -11.77 2.71
C PHE A 70 6.92 -12.37 2.75
N GLN A 71 6.75 -13.53 2.12
CA GLN A 71 5.49 -14.29 2.19
C GLN A 71 5.27 -14.94 3.57
#